data_AF-A0A7J2MGY2-F1
#
_entry.id   AF-A0A7J2MGY2-F1
#
_cell.length_a   1.000
_cell.length_b   1.000
_cell.length_c   1.000
_cell.angle_alpha   90.00
_cell.angle_beta   90.00
_cell.angle_gamma   90.00
#
_symmetry.space_group_name_H-M   'P 1'
#
loop_
_entity.id
_entity.type
_entity.pdbx_description
1 polymer ?
#
loop_
_entity_poly.entity_id
_entity_poly.type
_entity_poly.pdbx_seq_one_letter_code
_entity_poly.pdbx_strand_id
1 'polypeptide(L)' 'DVDGIIRIFGGSPDFDEARTRYQVEHISGSEYTAPGCDTMKTYGNCAGADELCSRIKHPLNYYRIRKNSYIAKQGVVSKA' A
#
# COMPACT_ATOMS: atom_id res chain seq x y z
N ASP A 1 5.38 11.84 8.26
CA ASP A 1 5.16 13.28 7.98
C ASP A 1 5.75 13.63 6.61
N VAL A 2 5.47 14.83 6.10
CA VAL A 2 5.91 15.29 4.76
C VAL A 2 7.44 15.28 4.65
N ASP A 3 8.14 15.79 5.67
CA ASP A 3 9.61 15.89 5.64
C ASP A 3 10.28 14.51 5.64
N GLY A 4 9.71 13.54 6.36
CA GLY A 4 10.15 12.15 6.34
C GLY A 4 10.06 11.52 4.93
N ILE A 5 9.01 11.84 4.17
CA ILE A 5 8.86 11.36 2.79
C ILE A 5 9.89 12.02 1.87
N ILE A 6 10.07 13.35 1.97
CA ILE A 6 11.06 14.08 1.16
C ILE A 6 12.46 13.51 1.37
N ARG A 7 12.84 13.16 2.60
CA ARG A 7 14.14 12.57 2.92
C ARG A 7 14.40 11.23 2.23
N ILE A 8 13.36 10.45 1.91
CA ILE A 8 13.51 9.18 1.17
C ILE A 8 14.05 9.43 -0.24
N PHE A 9 13.67 10.55 -0.86
CA PHE A 9 14.11 10.90 -2.21
C PHE A 9 15.54 11.45 -2.27
N GLY A 10 16.13 11.85 -1.14
CA GLY A 10 17.45 12.49 -1.08
C GLY A 10 18.62 11.65 -1.59
N GLY A 11 18.44 10.34 -1.77
CA GLY A 11 19.44 9.46 -2.38
C GLY A 11 19.43 9.44 -3.91
N SER A 12 18.46 10.08 -4.57
CA SER A 12 18.36 10.11 -6.03
C SER A 12 19.37 11.10 -6.62
N PRO A 13 20.07 10.75 -7.71
CA PRO A 13 21.08 11.63 -8.33
C PRO A 13 20.51 12.94 -8.90
N ASP A 14 19.20 12.99 -9.15
CA ASP A 14 18.46 14.13 -9.69
C ASP A 14 17.52 14.77 -8.66
N PHE A 15 17.74 14.49 -7.37
CA PHE A 15 16.88 15.00 -6.30
C PHE A 15 16.86 16.54 -6.26
N ASP A 16 15.64 17.09 -6.31
CA ASP A 16 15.35 18.52 -6.14
C ASP A 16 14.33 18.67 -5.02
N GLU A 17 14.78 19.23 -3.89
CA GLU A 17 13.94 19.33 -2.70
C GLU A 17 12.68 20.16 -2.93
N ALA A 18 12.80 21.29 -3.63
CA ALA A 18 11.66 22.19 -3.85
C ALA A 18 10.57 21.51 -4.70
N ARG A 19 10.98 20.82 -5.77
CA ARG A 19 10.07 20.05 -6.62
C ARG A 19 9.46 18.88 -5.88
N THR A 20 10.25 18.10 -5.15
CA THR A 20 9.73 16.96 -4.38
C THR A 20 8.77 17.44 -3.30
N ARG A 21 9.10 18.50 -2.56
CA ARG A 21 8.24 19.08 -1.53
C ARG A 21 6.90 19.49 -2.09
N TYR A 22 6.88 20.24 -3.20
CA TYR A 22 5.64 20.64 -3.86
C TYR A 22 4.74 19.44 -4.19
N GLN A 23 5.32 18.38 -4.77
CA GLN A 23 4.56 17.18 -5.15
C GLN A 23 4.03 16.41 -3.93
N VAL A 24 4.87 16.22 -2.92
CA VAL A 24 4.50 15.49 -1.70
C VAL A 24 3.42 16.25 -0.94
N GLU A 25 3.57 17.56 -0.76
CA GLU A 25 2.57 18.42 -0.10
C GLU A 25 1.23 18.35 -0.83
N HIS A 26 1.23 18.50 -2.17
CA HIS A 26 0.01 18.42 -2.97
C HIS A 26 -0.72 17.07 -2.82
N ILE A 27 0.01 15.95 -2.93
CA ILE A 27 -0.56 14.61 -2.77
C ILE A 27 -1.06 14.40 -1.34
N SER A 28 -0.31 14.87 -0.33
CA SER A 28 -0.66 14.70 1.08
C SER A 28 -1.88 15.52 1.52
N GLY A 29 -2.22 16.58 0.78
CA GLY A 29 -3.40 17.40 1.04
C GLY A 29 -4.73 16.74 0.64
N SER A 30 -4.68 15.56 0.00
CA SER A 30 -5.86 14.81 -0.42
C SER A 30 -5.87 13.40 0.17
N GLU A 31 -7.05 12.90 0.53
CA GLU A 31 -7.23 11.51 0.95
C GLU A 31 -7.43 10.61 -0.27
N TYR A 32 -6.50 9.68 -0.48
CA TYR A 32 -6.59 8.67 -1.53
C TYR A 32 -6.71 7.28 -0.94
N THR A 33 -7.59 6.46 -1.53
CA THR A 33 -7.62 5.02 -1.29
C THR A 33 -6.83 4.30 -2.37
N ALA A 34 -6.24 3.15 -2.03
CA ALA A 34 -5.60 2.28 -3.02
C ALA A 34 -6.55 2.00 -4.20
N PRO A 35 -6.05 2.02 -5.45
CA PRO A 35 -6.90 1.75 -6.60
C PRO A 35 -7.39 0.30 -6.64
N GLY A 36 -8.44 0.03 -7.41
CA GLY A 36 -8.98 -1.32 -7.59
C GLY A 36 -8.00 -2.28 -8.27
N CYS A 37 -8.27 -3.59 -8.18
CA CYS A 37 -7.38 -4.63 -8.73
C CYS A 37 -7.14 -4.47 -10.23
N ASP A 38 -8.13 -4.03 -11.01
CA ASP A 38 -7.98 -3.85 -12.45
C ASP A 38 -6.99 -2.74 -12.78
N THR A 39 -7.09 -1.59 -12.11
CA THR A 39 -6.12 -0.50 -12.23
C THR A 39 -4.71 -0.94 -11.79
N MET A 40 -4.59 -1.64 -10.66
CA MET A 40 -3.28 -2.13 -10.19
C MET A 40 -2.62 -3.11 -11.17
N LYS A 41 -3.43 -3.97 -11.82
CA LYS A 41 -2.94 -4.87 -12.87
C LYS A 41 -2.45 -4.08 -14.08
N THR A 42 -3.22 -3.10 -14.54
CA THR A 42 -2.85 -2.24 -15.68
C THR A 42 -1.55 -1.49 -15.42
N TYR A 43 -1.34 -0.99 -14.20
CA TYR A 43 -0.14 -0.23 -13.86
C TYR A 43 1.07 -1.13 -13.48
N GLY A 44 0.87 -2.44 -13.38
CA GLY A 44 1.94 -3.37 -13.00
C GLY A 44 2.33 -3.33 -11.52
N ASN A 45 1.47 -2.81 -10.63
CA ASN A 45 1.76 -2.66 -9.20
C ASN A 45 1.62 -3.96 -8.38
N CYS A 46 1.16 -5.05 -8.99
CA CYS A 46 0.94 -6.31 -8.27
C CYS A 46 2.27 -7.03 -7.97
N ALA A 47 2.52 -7.38 -6.71
CA ALA A 47 3.73 -8.07 -6.26
C ALA A 47 3.69 -9.62 -6.44
N GLY A 48 2.84 -10.11 -7.35
CA GLY A 48 2.56 -11.55 -7.55
C GLY A 48 1.16 -11.97 -7.08
N ALA A 49 0.54 -12.91 -7.80
CA ALA A 49 -0.81 -13.39 -7.51
C ALA A 49 -0.79 -14.80 -6.89
N ASP A 50 -1.36 -14.92 -5.69
CA ASP A 50 -1.70 -16.20 -5.07
C ASP A 50 -3.19 -16.53 -5.24
N GLU A 51 -3.63 -17.66 -4.69
CA GLU A 51 -5.03 -18.10 -4.76
C GLU A 51 -6.01 -17.05 -4.20
N LEU A 52 -5.66 -16.38 -3.09
CA LEU A 52 -6.51 -15.35 -2.50
C LEU A 52 -6.58 -14.12 -3.40
N CYS A 53 -5.44 -13.67 -3.93
CA CYS A 53 -5.35 -12.56 -4.86
C CYS A 53 -6.22 -12.79 -6.10
N SER A 54 -6.28 -14.01 -6.62
CA SER A 54 -7.08 -14.36 -7.80
C SER A 54 -8.60 -14.21 -7.61
N ARG A 55 -9.08 -14.16 -6.36
CA ARG A 55 -10.52 -14.17 -6.02
C ARG A 55 -11.05 -12.83 -5.51
N ILE A 56 -10.19 -11.85 -5.24
CA ILE A 56 -10.60 -10.54 -4.71
C ILE A 56 -10.78 -9.50 -5.81
N LYS A 57 -11.62 -8.50 -5.55
CA LYS A 57 -11.89 -7.37 -6.46
C LYS A 57 -11.18 -6.07 -6.07
N HIS A 58 -10.63 -6.00 -4.86
CA HIS A 58 -9.93 -4.83 -4.34
C HIS A 58 -8.71 -5.26 -3.52
N PRO A 59 -7.52 -4.65 -3.69
CA PRO A 59 -6.29 -5.05 -3.00
C PRO A 59 -6.43 -5.03 -1.48
N LEU A 60 -7.17 -4.07 -0.92
CA LEU A 60 -7.38 -3.98 0.53
C LEU A 60 -8.13 -5.20 1.12
N ASN A 61 -8.93 -5.90 0.32
CA ASN A 61 -9.59 -7.13 0.77
C ASN A 61 -8.58 -8.25 1.05
N TYR A 62 -7.46 -8.28 0.31
CA TYR A 62 -6.37 -9.23 0.57
C TYR A 62 -5.91 -9.13 2.03
N TYR A 63 -5.53 -7.92 2.43
CA TYR A 63 -5.02 -7.66 3.77
C TYR A 63 -6.08 -7.85 4.85
N ARG A 64 -7.33 -7.47 4.57
CA ARG A 64 -8.43 -7.64 5.53
C ARG A 64 -8.73 -9.12 5.79
N ILE A 65 -8.76 -9.94 4.75
CA ILE A 65 -8.96 -11.40 4.88
C ILE A 65 -7.78 -12.02 5.62
N ARG A 66 -6.54 -11.72 5.22
CA ARG A 66 -5.32 -12.23 5.89
C ARG A 66 -5.28 -11.88 7.38
N LYS A 67 -5.62 -10.63 7.73
CA LYS A 67 -5.70 -10.17 9.13
C LYS A 67 -6.73 -10.97 9.91
N ASN A 68 -7.92 -11.16 9.36
CA ASN A 68 -8.98 -11.92 10.02
C ASN A 68 -8.57 -13.40 10.20
N SER A 69 -7.98 -14.03 9.18
CA SER A 69 -7.46 -15.39 9.28
C SER A 69 -6.35 -15.52 10.33
N TYR A 70 -5.48 -14.52 10.45
CA TYR A 70 -4.45 -14.48 11.49
C TYR A 70 -5.07 -14.40 12.89
N ILE A 71 -6.00 -13.48 13.12
CA ILE A 71 -6.70 -13.31 14.41
C ILE A 71 -7.46 -14.60 14.78
N ALA A 72 -8.17 -15.21 13.82
CA ALA A 72 -8.88 -16.46 14.05
C ALA A 72 -7.92 -17.59 14.49
N LYS A 73 -6.76 -17.71 13.84
CA LYS A 73 -5.72 -18.67 14.24
C LYS A 73 -5.20 -18.40 15.65
N GLN A 74 -4.92 -17.13 15.99
CA GLN A 74 -4.45 -16.76 17.34
C GLN A 74 -5.51 -17.05 18.42
N GLY A 75 -6.78 -16.77 18.14
CA GLY A 75 -7.89 -17.09 19.04
C GLY A 75 -8.11 -18.60 19.25
N VAL A 76 -7.73 -19.43 18.28
CA VAL A 76 -7.70 -20.90 18.41
C VAL A 76 -6.49 -21.35 19.25
N VAL A 77 -5.32 -20.74 19.04
CA VAL A 77 -4.08 -21.07 19.79
C VAL A 77 -4.18 -20.67 21.27
N SER A 78 -4.80 -19.54 21.62
CA SER A 78 -4.98 -19.13 23.02
C SER A 78 -6.08 -19.88 23.79
N LYS A 79 -6.87 -20.74 23.11
CA LYS A 79 -7.90 -21.58 23.74
C LYS A 79 -7.45 -23.03 23.99
N ALA A 80 -6.23 -23.39 23.58
CA ALA A 80 -5.61 -24.70 23.82
C ALA A 80 -4.73 -24.65 25.07
#